data_AF-A0A2T1C2V9-F1
#
_entry.id   AF-A0A2T1C2V9-F1
#
_cell.length_a   1.000
_cell.length_b   1.000
_cell.length_c   1.000
_cell.angle_alpha   90.00
_cell.angle_beta   90.00
_cell.angle_gamma   90.00
#
_symmetry.space_group_name_H-M   'P 1'
#
loop_
_entity.id
_entity.type
_entity.pdbx_description
1 polymer ?
#
loop_
_entity_poly.entity_id
_entity_poly.type
_entity_poly.pdbx_seq_one_letter_code
_entity_poly.pdbx_strand_id
1 'polypeptide(L)' 'QCYCNNCQKYFTEQLCFVDEGRRYTQRYEEYIYHRVQVTTVEQVKRDEELSWDQVQGIFNHQRLQVKKSHGERLNV' A
#
# COMPACT_ATOMS: atom_id res chain seq x y z
N GLN A 1 19.09 1.37 5.05
CA GLN A 1 19.31 0.52 6.24
C GLN A 1 20.18 1.29 7.20
N CYS A 2 19.72 1.47 8.44
CA CYS A 2 20.48 2.18 9.46
C CYS A 2 21.25 1.15 10.29
N TYR A 3 22.57 1.31 10.37
CA TYR A 3 23.43 0.46 11.18
C TYR A 3 23.88 1.20 12.44
N CYS A 4 23.68 0.57 13.60
CA CYS A 4 24.09 1.11 14.88
C CYS A 4 25.46 0.54 15.27
N ASN A 5 26.51 1.37 15.27
CA ASN A 5 27.86 0.93 15.68
C ASN A 5 27.94 0.52 17.16
N ASN A 6 27.10 1.09 18.03
CA ASN A 6 27.13 0.81 19.46
C ASN A 6 26.45 -0.52 19.82
N CYS A 7 25.37 -0.85 19.11
CA CYS A 7 24.52 -2.00 19.39
C CYS A 7 24.63 -3.13 18.35
N GLN A 8 25.49 -2.95 17.34
CA GLN A 8 25.79 -3.87 16.23
C GLN A 8 24.55 -4.47 15.56
N LYS A 9 23.46 -3.71 15.52
CA LYS A 9 22.20 -4.12 14.95
C LYS A 9 21.83 -3.22 13.79
N TYR A 10 21.24 -3.84 12.77
CA TYR A 10 20.49 -3.14 11.76
C TYR A 10 19.10 -2.87 12.29
N PHE A 11 18.62 -1.66 12.09
CA PHE A 11 17.22 -1.34 12.30
C PHE A 11 16.67 -0.65 11.06
N THR A 12 15.40 -0.93 10.82
CA THR A 12 14.55 -0.19 9.89
C THR A 12 13.54 0.53 10.76
N GLU A 13 13.48 1.86 10.62
CA GLU A 13 12.41 2.62 11.25
C GLU A 13 11.07 2.10 10.73
N GLN A 14 10.14 1.82 11.66
CA GLN A 14 8.79 1.45 11.28
C GLN A 14 8.05 2.73 10.89
N LEU A 15 7.74 2.87 9.61
CA LEU A 15 6.95 3.98 9.11
C LEU A 15 5.47 3.61 9.21
N CYS A 16 4.72 4.28 10.09
CA CYS A 16 3.30 3.99 10.29
C CYS A 16 2.43 4.17 9.04
N PHE A 17 2.93 4.87 8.03
CA PHE A 17 2.27 5.17 6.76
C PHE A 17 2.78 4.32 5.59
N VAL A 18 3.69 3.36 5.81
CA VAL A 18 4.16 2.39 4.80
C VAL A 18 4.09 0.99 5.40
N ASP A 19 3.36 0.10 4.76
CA ASP A 19 3.29 -1.29 5.22
C ASP A 19 4.61 -2.02 4.96
N GLU A 20 4.95 -2.95 5.86
CA GLU A 20 6.21 -3.68 5.78
C GLU A 20 6.35 -4.43 4.44
N GLY A 21 7.51 -4.29 3.79
CA GLY A 21 7.78 -4.89 2.48
C GLY A 21 7.09 -4.20 1.29
N ARG A 22 6.30 -3.14 1.52
CA ARG A 22 5.72 -2.32 0.43
C ARG A 22 6.65 -1.19 0.01
N ARG A 23 6.46 -0.74 -1.23
CA ARG A 23 7.21 0.37 -1.83
C ARG A 23 6.45 1.69 -1.82
N TYR A 24 5.13 1.63 -1.58
CA TYR A 24 4.24 2.77 -1.63
C TYR A 24 3.67 3.06 -0.26
N THR A 25 3.44 4.35 0.01
CA THR A 25 2.71 4.78 1.20
C THR A 25 1.26 4.32 1.14
N GLN A 26 0.65 4.03 2.29
CA GLN A 26 -0.76 3.68 2.42
C GLN A 26 -1.66 4.71 1.71
N ARG A 27 -1.42 6.01 1.93
CA ARG A 27 -2.16 7.10 1.28
C ARG A 27 -2.13 7.03 -0.25
N TYR A 28 -0.97 6.71 -0.83
CA TYR A 28 -0.86 6.57 -2.28
C TYR A 28 -1.59 5.34 -2.78
N GLU A 29 -1.48 4.21 -2.07
CA GLU A 29 -2.22 3.01 -2.42
C GLU A 29 -3.75 3.22 -2.36
N GLU A 30 -4.25 3.93 -1.34
CA GLU A 30 -5.66 4.34 -1.21
C GLU A 30 -6.12 5.21 -2.38
N TYR A 31 -5.31 6.20 -2.76
CA TYR A 31 -5.58 7.06 -3.91
C TYR A 31 -5.73 6.25 -5.20
N ILE A 32 -4.80 5.32 -5.48
CA ILE A 32 -4.85 4.43 -6.63
C ILE A 32 -6.10 3.53 -6.59
N TYR A 33 -6.41 2.95 -5.43
CA TYR A 33 -7.59 2.11 -5.26
C TYR A 33 -8.88 2.86 -5.63
N HIS A 34 -9.07 4.07 -5.10
CA HIS A 34 -10.25 4.88 -5.42
C HIS A 34 -10.28 5.33 -6.89
N ARG A 35 -9.13 5.70 -7.48
CA ARG A 35 -9.03 6.05 -8.90
C ARG A 35 -9.45 4.90 -9.80
N VAL A 36 -9.03 3.68 -9.50
CA VAL A 36 -9.42 2.48 -10.27
C VAL A 36 -10.93 2.21 -10.13
N GLN A 37 -11.55 2.50 -8.99
CA GLN A 37 -13.01 2.34 -8.81
C GLN A 37 -13.83 3.31 -9.68
N VAL A 38 -13.32 4.50 -9.96
CA VAL A 38 -14.03 5.53 -10.76
C VAL A 38 -13.62 5.55 -12.24
N THR A 39 -12.53 4.87 -12.60
CA THR A 39 -12.01 4.80 -13.98
C THR A 39 -11.69 3.35 -14.37
N THR A 40 -10.52 3.09 -14.98
CA THR A 40 -10.04 1.75 -15.32
C THR A 40 -8.57 1.61 -14.93
N VAL A 41 -8.12 0.36 -14.79
CA VAL A 41 -6.71 0.04 -14.49
C VAL A 41 -5.79 0.61 -15.58
N GLU A 42 -6.18 0.56 -16.84
CA GLU A 42 -5.39 1.06 -17.97
C GLU A 42 -5.21 2.58 -17.94
N GLN A 43 -6.25 3.31 -17.54
CA GLN A 43 -6.17 4.77 -17.42
C GLN A 43 -5.22 5.14 -16.27
N VAL A 44 -5.41 4.55 -15.09
CA VAL A 44 -4.55 4.80 -13.92
C VAL A 44 -3.10 4.39 -14.20
N LYS A 45 -2.89 3.26 -14.87
CA LYS A 45 -1.55 2.82 -15.32
C LYS A 45 -0.83 3.91 -16.12
N ARG A 46 -1.52 4.53 -17.07
CA ARG A 46 -0.94 5.59 -17.93
C ARG A 46 -0.68 6.86 -17.14
N ASP A 47 -1.65 7.30 -16.35
CA ASP A 47 -1.57 8.58 -15.63
C ASP A 47 -0.48 8.55 -14.53
N GLU A 48 -0.30 7.39 -13.89
CA GLU A 48 0.61 7.21 -12.74
C GLU A 48 1.95 6.56 -13.14
N GLU A 49 2.15 6.32 -14.44
CA GLU A 49 3.36 5.68 -15.01
C GLU A 49 3.72 4.33 -14.36
N LEU A 50 2.70 3.55 -13.98
CA LEU A 50 2.85 2.24 -13.35
C LEU A 50 2.77 1.10 -14.37
N SER A 51 3.21 -0.09 -13.98
CA SER A 51 2.86 -1.31 -14.71
C SER A 51 1.44 -1.76 -14.34
N TRP A 52 0.82 -2.58 -15.20
CA TRP A 52 -0.50 -3.13 -14.89
C TRP A 52 -0.46 -3.96 -13.60
N ASP A 53 0.59 -4.79 -13.42
CA ASP A 53 0.76 -5.61 -12.22
C ASP A 53 0.92 -4.78 -10.95
N GLN A 54 1.56 -3.62 -11.04
CA GLN A 54 1.69 -2.71 -9.90
C GLN A 54 0.33 -2.14 -9.50
N VAL A 55 -0.45 -1.63 -10.46
CA VAL A 55 -1.80 -1.09 -10.18
C VAL A 55 -2.70 -2.19 -9.63
N GLN A 56 -2.68 -3.38 -10.24
CA GLN A 56 -3.48 -4.53 -9.81
C GLN A 56 -3.07 -5.02 -8.42
N GLY A 57 -1.76 -5.03 -8.11
CA GLY A 57 -1.23 -5.40 -6.80
C GLY A 57 -1.64 -4.43 -5.70
N ILE A 58 -1.60 -3.11 -5.99
CA ILE A 58 -2.10 -2.06 -5.09
C ILE A 58 -3.60 -2.23 -4.85
N PHE A 59 -4.38 -2.38 -5.92
CA PHE A 59 -5.83 -2.50 -5.84
C PHE A 59 -6.26 -3.70 -4.98
N ASN A 60 -5.67 -4.87 -5.22
CA ASN A 60 -5.97 -6.07 -4.46
C ASN A 60 -5.59 -5.94 -2.99
N HIS A 61 -4.47 -5.28 -2.70
CA HIS A 61 -4.04 -5.06 -1.33
C HIS A 61 -5.02 -4.19 -0.55
N GLN A 62 -5.37 -3.02 -1.10
CA GLN A 62 -6.34 -2.10 -0.49
C GLN A 62 -7.71 -2.76 -0.31
N ARG A 63 -8.16 -3.53 -1.29
CA ARG A 63 -9.40 -4.30 -1.19
C ARG A 63 -9.40 -5.28 -0.01
N LEU A 64 -8.27 -5.92 0.30
CA LEU A 64 -8.14 -6.81 1.46
C LEU A 64 -8.16 -6.02 2.78
N GLN A 65 -7.48 -4.88 2.84
CA GLN A 65 -7.47 -4.02 4.03
C GLN A 65 -8.86 -3.47 4.35
N VAL A 66 -9.60 -3.00 3.34
CA VAL A 66 -11.00 -2.56 3.50
C VAL A 66 -11.88 -3.70 4.01
N LYS A 67 -11.74 -4.91 3.47
CA LYS A 67 -12.49 -6.09 3.95
C LYS A 67 -12.21 -6.43 5.42
N LYS A 68 -10.94 -6.38 5.85
CA LYS A 68 -10.57 -6.59 7.26
C LYS A 68 -11.23 -5.56 8.16
N SER A 69 -11.11 -4.28 7.82
CA SER A 69 -11.72 -3.20 8.61
C SER A 69 -13.25 -3.32 8.69
N HIS A 70 -13.91 -3.79 7.63
CA HIS A 70 -15.36 -4.02 7.63
C HIS A 70 -15.75 -5.24 8.48
N GLY A 71 -14.98 -6.33 8.41
CA GLY A 71 -15.19 -7.51 9.26
C GLY A 71 -15.00 -7.22 10.75
N GLU A 72 -14.01 -6.39 11.10
CA GLU A 72 -13.79 -5.94 12.48
C GLU A 72 -14.95 -5.07 13.01
N ARG A 73 -15.55 -4.24 12.14
CA ARG A 73 -16.70 -3.39 12.50
C ARG A 73 -18.03 -4.13 12.65
N LEU A 74 -18.18 -5.30 12.02
CA LEU A 74 -19.38 -6.14 12.12
C LEU A 74 -19.35 -7.11 13.30
N ASN A 75 -18.20 -7.27 13.96
CA ASN A 75 -18.03 -8.11 15.16
C ASN A 75 -18.24 -7.33 16.48
N VAL A 76 -19.01 -6.24 16.46
CA VAL A 76 -19.35 -5.39 17.62
C VAL A 76 -20.84 -5.42 17.90
#